data_AF-A0AAE1YEY3-F1
#
_entry.id   AF-A0AAE1YEY3-F1
#
_cell.length_a   1.000
_cell.length_b   1.000
_cell.length_c   1.000
_cell.angle_alpha   90.00
_cell.angle_beta   90.00
_cell.angle_gamma   90.00
#
_symmetry.space_group_name_H-M   'P 1'
#
loop_
_entity.id
_entity.type
_entity.pdbx_description
1 polymer ?
#
loop_
_entity_poly.entity_id
_entity_poly.type
_entity_poly.pdbx_seq_one_letter_code
_entity_poly.pdbx_strand_id
1 'polypeptide(L)'
;MRARITFFVTVFIILLCCSSGYGRKCRCRHCPKTGHAKRPVEPRPAYDYTKQQVLNVDDFGAKADGKSDNFQALKKAWDKACDSLVSTKILVPKDKTYYVKHINFTGPCHSSISMEIQGTIRSFPNMYDIPRRLWIMFDDVRNLDVFGGGTIDGNGQVWWTNSCKIKKTKPCQSQSAPTALTFKNCTNLRVSNLKLVNAQQMQVNFQDCNDVEASKLSVVAPEESPNTDGIHITRTTNINVLDSEIRTGDDCVSIVNGSRNVEVRNIVCGPGHGISIGSLGEDNSEHYVSDIFVKGVKMTGTSNGVRIKTWQGGSGVARNIEFEDIEMRNVSNPIIINQFYCDKNKNCEEEKCDAPKCEVNGPRKGTESGSFLQPAFHANSQPEFTPKLSYDALVRAL
;
A
#
# COMPACT_ATOMS: atom_id res chain seq x y z
N MET A 1 31.71 -1.10 -1.80
CA MET A 1 31.63 0.07 -0.91
C MET A 1 30.19 0.22 -0.43
N ARG A 2 29.93 0.12 0.89
CA ARG A 2 28.60 0.36 1.48
C ARG A 2 28.44 1.87 1.64
N ALA A 3 27.80 2.54 0.69
CA ALA A 3 27.31 3.88 0.93
C ALA A 3 26.08 3.75 1.83
N ARG A 4 26.28 3.81 3.16
CA ARG A 4 25.19 4.18 4.07
C ARG A 4 24.96 5.65 3.85
N ILE A 5 24.07 5.99 2.92
CA ILE A 5 23.57 7.34 2.83
C ILE A 5 22.34 7.36 3.74
N THR A 6 22.56 7.73 4.99
CA THR A 6 21.47 8.07 5.91
C THR A 6 21.01 9.46 5.51
N PHE A 7 19.97 9.55 4.70
CA PHE A 7 19.23 10.79 4.57
C PHE A 7 18.22 10.86 5.71
N PHE A 8 18.30 11.89 6.55
CA PHE A 8 17.12 12.34 7.27
C PHE A 8 16.30 13.18 6.27
N VAL A 9 15.16 12.66 5.85
CA VAL A 9 14.23 13.40 4.97
C VAL A 9 13.02 13.76 5.83
N THR A 10 13.22 14.74 6.72
CA THR A 10 12.09 15.34 7.42
C THR A 10 11.44 16.36 6.48
N VAL A 11 10.44 15.91 5.72
CA VAL A 11 9.64 16.77 4.85
C VAL A 11 8.58 17.44 5.71
N PHE A 12 8.93 18.58 6.31
CA PHE A 12 7.92 19.44 6.93
C PHE A 12 7.13 20.11 5.80
N ILE A 13 5.94 19.57 5.51
CA ILE A 13 4.95 20.26 4.68
C ILE A 13 4.18 21.21 5.59
N ILE A 14 4.58 22.48 5.58
CA ILE A 14 3.83 23.57 6.23
C ILE A 14 2.92 24.18 5.17
N LEU A 15 1.61 24.20 5.43
CA LEU A 15 0.65 24.94 4.61
C LEU A 15 0.70 26.42 5.02
N LEU A 16 1.20 27.28 4.12
CA LEU A 16 0.83 28.68 4.11
C LEU A 16 -0.54 28.81 3.42
N CYS A 17 -1.57 29.16 4.19
CA CYS A 17 -2.82 29.65 3.61
C CYS A 17 -2.55 31.04 3.00
N CYS A 18 -2.31 31.11 1.69
CA CYS A 18 -2.36 32.37 0.97
C CYS A 18 -3.82 32.84 0.85
N SER A 19 -4.25 33.68 1.78
CA SER A 19 -5.50 34.44 1.65
C SER A 19 -5.26 35.66 0.76
N SER A 20 -5.63 35.59 -0.52
CA SER A 20 -5.83 36.77 -1.37
C SER A 20 -7.30 36.84 -1.76
N GLY A 21 -7.97 37.86 -1.24
CA GLY A 21 -9.43 37.95 -1.20
C GLY A 21 -10.09 38.13 -2.57
N TYR A 22 -11.28 37.54 -2.71
CA TYR A 22 -12.51 38.25 -3.09
C TYR A 22 -13.68 37.44 -2.52
N GLY A 23 -14.65 38.15 -1.93
CA GLY A 23 -15.57 37.58 -0.94
C GLY A 23 -16.54 36.52 -1.47
N ARG A 24 -16.43 35.30 -0.92
CA ARG A 24 -17.57 34.49 -0.44
C ARG A 24 -17.12 33.79 0.85
N LYS A 25 -17.88 33.96 1.93
CA LYS A 25 -17.62 33.35 3.24
C LYS A 25 -17.67 31.83 3.14
N CYS A 26 -16.54 31.18 2.86
CA CYS A 26 -16.36 29.78 3.21
C CYS A 26 -16.18 29.72 4.73
N ARG A 27 -17.22 29.28 5.45
CA ARG A 27 -17.09 28.90 6.85
C ARG A 27 -16.18 27.67 6.89
N CYS A 28 -14.89 27.88 7.13
CA CYS A 28 -14.02 26.85 7.68
C CYS A 28 -14.63 26.42 9.01
N ARG A 29 -15.32 25.28 9.03
CA ARG A 29 -15.62 24.62 10.31
C ARG A 29 -14.27 24.30 10.94
N HIS A 30 -14.08 24.75 12.17
CA HIS A 30 -12.93 24.47 13.01
C HIS A 30 -12.42 23.05 12.77
N CYS A 31 -11.25 22.92 12.15
CA CYS A 31 -10.45 21.71 12.28
C CYS A 31 -9.91 21.72 13.71
N PRO A 32 -10.21 20.73 14.56
CA PRO A 32 -9.69 20.71 15.92
C PRO A 32 -8.16 20.71 15.87
N LYS A 33 -7.55 21.71 16.50
CA LYS A 33 -6.13 21.66 16.87
C LYS A 33 -5.99 20.66 18.01
N THR A 34 -5.86 19.38 17.68
CA THR A 34 -5.44 18.39 18.67
C THR A 34 -3.98 18.07 18.43
N GLY A 35 -3.13 18.67 19.26
CA GLY A 35 -1.82 18.09 19.55
C GLY A 35 -2.08 16.73 20.20
N HIS A 36 -2.06 15.67 19.41
CA HIS A 36 -2.17 14.33 19.95
C HIS A 36 -0.77 13.86 20.32
N ALA A 37 -0.49 13.86 21.63
CA ALA A 37 0.50 12.94 22.18
C ALA A 37 0.21 11.54 21.61
N LYS A 38 1.24 10.88 21.06
CA LYS A 38 1.17 9.48 20.63
C LYS A 38 0.56 8.70 21.80
N ARG A 39 -0.67 8.21 21.66
CA ARG A 39 -1.20 7.26 22.65
C ARG A 39 -0.28 6.05 22.58
N PRO A 40 0.28 5.58 23.72
CA PRO A 40 0.94 4.30 23.73
C PRO A 40 -0.05 3.27 23.17
N VAL A 41 0.39 2.45 22.22
CA VAL A 41 -0.33 1.23 21.89
C VAL A 41 -0.35 0.42 23.19
N GLU A 42 -1.47 0.42 23.89
CA GLU A 42 -1.60 -0.41 25.09
C GLU A 42 -1.38 -1.86 24.65
N PRO A 43 -0.45 -2.61 25.28
CA PRO A 43 -0.33 -4.03 25.02
C PRO A 43 -1.68 -4.67 25.34
N ARG A 44 -2.26 -5.40 24.38
CA ARG A 44 -3.46 -6.19 24.68
C ARG A 44 -3.14 -7.14 25.84
N PRO A 45 -4.09 -7.37 26.76
CA PRO A 45 -3.97 -8.48 27.70
C PRO A 45 -3.68 -9.76 26.92
N ALA A 46 -2.76 -10.58 27.42
CA ALA A 46 -2.41 -11.86 26.81
C ALA A 46 -3.69 -12.68 26.58
N TYR A 47 -3.99 -12.98 25.32
CA TYR A 47 -5.19 -13.73 24.95
C TYR A 47 -5.02 -15.17 25.42
N ASP A 48 -5.97 -15.69 26.19
CA ASP A 48 -5.95 -17.08 26.63
C ASP A 48 -6.37 -17.99 25.46
N TYR A 49 -5.37 -18.48 24.72
CA TYR A 49 -5.56 -19.38 23.57
C TYR A 49 -6.10 -20.77 23.94
N THR A 50 -6.35 -21.08 25.22
CA THR A 50 -6.67 -22.44 25.68
C THR A 50 -8.14 -22.85 25.55
N LYS A 51 -9.03 -21.96 25.07
CA LYS A 51 -10.48 -22.26 24.81
C LYS A 51 -10.98 -21.89 23.41
N GLN A 52 -10.10 -21.82 22.41
CA GLN A 52 -10.51 -21.45 21.05
C GLN A 52 -11.10 -22.66 20.29
N GLN A 53 -12.30 -22.52 19.73
CA GLN A 53 -12.85 -23.53 18.83
C GLN A 53 -12.01 -23.58 17.55
N VAL A 54 -11.62 -24.76 17.08
CA VAL A 54 -10.85 -24.92 15.83
C VAL A 54 -11.72 -25.57 14.76
N LEU A 55 -11.79 -24.93 13.59
CA LEU A 55 -12.49 -25.39 12.40
C LEU A 55 -11.46 -25.67 11.29
N ASN A 56 -11.12 -26.93 11.05
CA ASN A 56 -10.25 -27.31 9.95
C ASN A 56 -11.06 -27.32 8.65
N VAL A 57 -10.59 -26.64 7.59
CA VAL A 57 -11.29 -26.55 6.31
C VAL A 57 -11.54 -27.92 5.66
N ASP A 58 -10.71 -28.93 5.96
CA ASP A 58 -10.93 -30.32 5.50
C ASP A 58 -12.26 -30.90 6.03
N ASP A 59 -12.64 -30.56 7.26
CA ASP A 59 -13.88 -31.04 7.89
C ASP A 59 -15.13 -30.47 7.19
N PHE A 60 -14.96 -29.45 6.35
CA PHE A 60 -16.00 -28.83 5.52
C PHE A 60 -15.94 -29.29 4.05
N GLY A 61 -15.10 -30.29 3.75
CA GLY A 61 -14.98 -30.89 2.43
C GLY A 61 -13.98 -30.21 1.50
N ALA A 62 -13.03 -29.43 2.04
CA ALA A 62 -11.94 -28.90 1.23
C ALA A 62 -11.08 -30.04 0.68
N LYS A 63 -10.67 -29.94 -0.59
CA LYS A 63 -9.88 -30.92 -1.31
C LYS A 63 -8.61 -30.27 -1.87
N ALA A 64 -7.47 -30.75 -1.40
CA ALA A 64 -6.15 -30.38 -1.91
C ALA A 64 -5.72 -31.30 -3.06
N ASP A 65 -6.54 -31.40 -4.10
CA ASP A 65 -6.36 -32.33 -5.24
C ASP A 65 -5.86 -31.65 -6.52
N GLY A 66 -5.60 -30.34 -6.46
CA GLY A 66 -5.16 -29.52 -7.59
C GLY A 66 -6.24 -29.19 -8.63
N LYS A 67 -7.51 -29.57 -8.40
CA LYS A 67 -8.60 -29.45 -9.39
C LYS A 67 -9.87 -28.85 -8.81
N SER A 68 -10.18 -29.16 -7.55
CA SER A 68 -11.40 -28.74 -6.87
C SER A 68 -11.37 -27.25 -6.53
N ASP A 69 -12.48 -26.56 -6.81
CA ASP A 69 -12.71 -25.21 -6.32
C ASP A 69 -13.24 -25.28 -4.87
N ASN A 70 -12.44 -24.78 -3.94
CA ASN A 70 -12.67 -24.91 -2.50
C ASN A 70 -13.54 -23.80 -1.91
N PHE A 71 -14.17 -22.96 -2.76
CA PHE A 71 -15.07 -21.89 -2.33
C PHE A 71 -16.09 -22.35 -1.28
N GLN A 72 -16.82 -23.45 -1.54
CA GLN A 72 -17.89 -23.91 -0.64
C GLN A 72 -17.36 -24.37 0.72
N ALA A 73 -16.22 -25.07 0.76
CA ALA A 73 -15.65 -25.56 2.01
C ALA A 73 -15.14 -24.40 2.88
N LEU A 74 -14.39 -23.47 2.27
CA LEU A 74 -13.89 -22.27 2.94
C LEU A 74 -15.04 -21.37 3.44
N LYS A 75 -16.08 -21.18 2.63
CA LYS A 75 -17.25 -20.37 3.00
C LYS A 75 -18.02 -20.98 4.17
N LYS A 76 -18.25 -22.30 4.17
CA LYS A 76 -18.90 -22.98 5.30
C LYS A 76 -18.10 -22.90 6.60
N ALA A 77 -16.78 -23.06 6.52
CA ALA A 77 -15.90 -22.91 7.68
C ALA A 77 -15.97 -21.47 8.23
N TRP A 78 -15.97 -20.47 7.34
CA TRP A 78 -16.12 -19.06 7.70
C TRP A 78 -17.46 -18.76 8.35
N ASP A 79 -18.58 -19.16 7.72
CA ASP A 79 -19.92 -18.87 8.21
C ASP A 79 -20.13 -19.45 9.60
N LYS A 80 -19.68 -20.69 9.82
CA LYS A 80 -19.72 -21.32 11.14
C LYS A 80 -18.87 -20.58 12.18
N ALA A 81 -17.70 -20.07 11.80
CA ALA A 81 -16.87 -19.25 12.70
C ALA A 81 -17.53 -17.90 13.01
N CYS A 82 -18.12 -17.26 11.99
CA CYS A 82 -18.73 -15.94 12.09
C CYS A 82 -20.00 -15.92 12.93
N ASP A 83 -20.78 -16.99 12.86
CA ASP A 83 -21.98 -17.18 13.68
C ASP A 83 -21.64 -17.60 15.13
N SER A 84 -20.42 -18.04 15.40
CA SER A 84 -20.00 -18.56 16.71
C SER A 84 -19.94 -17.47 17.78
N LEU A 85 -20.51 -17.76 18.95
CA LEU A 85 -20.46 -16.88 20.13
C LEU A 85 -19.12 -16.97 20.88
N VAL A 86 -18.27 -17.94 20.53
CA VAL A 86 -16.94 -18.12 21.13
C VAL A 86 -15.86 -17.87 20.09
N SER A 87 -14.71 -17.36 20.53
CA SER A 87 -13.60 -17.13 19.62
C SER A 87 -13.25 -18.41 18.86
N THR A 88 -13.18 -18.28 17.54
CA THR A 88 -13.05 -19.42 16.63
C THR A 88 -11.88 -19.22 15.69
N LYS A 89 -11.10 -20.29 15.52
CA LYS A 89 -9.98 -20.37 14.60
C LYS A 89 -10.33 -21.24 13.40
N ILE A 90 -10.17 -20.72 12.21
CA ILE A 90 -10.22 -21.47 10.96
C ILE A 90 -8.79 -21.89 10.62
N LEU A 91 -8.55 -23.18 10.41
CA LEU A 91 -7.24 -23.73 10.07
C LEU A 91 -7.21 -24.16 8.60
N VAL A 92 -6.27 -23.62 7.83
CA VAL A 92 -5.85 -24.14 6.52
C VAL A 92 -4.59 -24.98 6.74
N PRO A 93 -4.68 -26.32 6.69
CA PRO A 93 -3.60 -27.22 7.11
C PRO A 93 -2.31 -27.06 6.31
N LYS A 94 -1.20 -27.30 7.01
CA LYS A 94 0.14 -27.36 6.42
C LYS A 94 0.22 -28.41 5.30
N ASP A 95 1.13 -28.21 4.37
CA ASP A 95 1.49 -29.14 3.29
C ASP A 95 0.33 -29.46 2.31
N LYS A 96 -0.72 -28.62 2.31
CA LYS A 96 -1.87 -28.72 1.40
C LYS A 96 -2.05 -27.44 0.59
N THR A 97 -2.49 -27.61 -0.66
CA THR A 97 -2.79 -26.51 -1.59
C THR A 97 -4.26 -26.56 -2.01
N TYR A 98 -5.02 -25.53 -1.64
CA TYR A 98 -6.44 -25.41 -1.95
C TYR A 98 -6.65 -24.37 -3.04
N TYR A 99 -7.23 -24.79 -4.16
CA TYR A 99 -7.58 -23.88 -5.24
C TYR A 99 -8.90 -23.18 -4.95
N VAL A 100 -8.97 -21.87 -5.21
CA VAL A 100 -10.21 -21.09 -5.11
C VAL A 100 -10.29 -20.07 -6.23
N LYS A 101 -11.46 -19.96 -6.88
CA LYS A 101 -11.68 -18.93 -7.91
C LYS A 101 -11.79 -17.55 -7.30
N HIS A 102 -12.74 -17.32 -6.41
CA HIS A 102 -12.85 -16.09 -5.62
C HIS A 102 -13.64 -16.38 -4.35
N ILE A 103 -13.42 -15.62 -3.29
CA ILE A 103 -14.17 -15.79 -2.04
C ILE A 103 -14.27 -14.47 -1.28
N ASN A 104 -15.44 -14.25 -0.67
CA ASN A 104 -15.67 -13.16 0.26
C ASN A 104 -16.02 -13.72 1.64
N PHE A 105 -15.28 -13.28 2.63
CA PHE A 105 -15.44 -13.57 4.05
C PHE A 105 -16.09 -12.35 4.70
N THR A 106 -17.41 -12.40 4.86
CA THR A 106 -18.22 -11.23 5.23
C THR A 106 -18.67 -11.33 6.68
N GLY A 107 -18.61 -10.20 7.40
CA GLY A 107 -19.21 -10.02 8.72
C GLY A 107 -20.54 -9.23 8.66
N PRO A 108 -20.98 -8.63 9.78
CA PRO A 108 -20.34 -8.66 11.09
C PRO A 108 -20.41 -10.05 11.74
N CYS A 109 -19.35 -10.44 12.45
CA CYS A 109 -19.28 -11.70 13.18
C CYS A 109 -19.54 -11.51 14.68
N HIS A 110 -20.08 -12.54 15.34
CA HIS A 110 -20.48 -12.46 16.75
C HIS A 110 -19.30 -12.45 17.73
N SER A 111 -18.14 -12.99 17.32
CA SER A 111 -16.94 -13.10 18.16
C SER A 111 -15.67 -12.90 17.34
N SER A 112 -14.51 -12.89 18.02
CA SER A 112 -13.20 -12.75 17.34
C SER A 112 -12.85 -14.00 16.54
N ILE A 113 -12.40 -13.80 15.30
CA ILE A 113 -12.01 -14.87 14.40
C ILE A 113 -10.52 -14.83 14.13
N SER A 114 -9.90 -16.00 14.10
CA SER A 114 -8.54 -16.20 13.64
C SER A 114 -8.54 -17.09 12.39
N MET A 115 -7.90 -16.69 11.30
CA MET A 115 -7.63 -17.56 10.16
C MET A 115 -6.14 -17.93 10.15
N GLU A 116 -5.84 -19.15 10.56
CA GLU A 116 -4.49 -19.72 10.57
C GLU A 116 -4.22 -20.49 9.28
N ILE A 117 -3.51 -19.85 8.35
CA ILE A 117 -3.06 -20.39 7.08
C ILE A 117 -1.65 -20.98 7.24
N GLN A 118 -1.56 -22.30 7.39
CA GLN A 118 -0.29 -23.03 7.39
C GLN A 118 0.05 -23.63 6.02
N GLY A 119 -0.98 -23.95 5.22
CA GLY A 119 -0.86 -24.46 3.85
C GLY A 119 -0.79 -23.36 2.80
N THR A 120 -1.35 -23.64 1.62
CA THR A 120 -1.44 -22.70 0.50
C THR A 120 -2.88 -22.53 0.04
N ILE A 121 -3.33 -21.28 -0.09
CA ILE A 121 -4.52 -20.93 -0.88
C ILE A 121 -4.03 -20.41 -2.23
N ARG A 122 -4.46 -21.03 -3.34
CA ARG A 122 -3.93 -20.75 -4.68
C ARG A 122 -5.03 -20.42 -5.68
N SER A 123 -4.76 -19.49 -6.59
CA SER A 123 -5.65 -19.18 -7.72
C SER A 123 -5.48 -20.18 -8.86
N PHE A 124 -6.53 -20.38 -9.66
CA PHE A 124 -6.44 -21.22 -10.85
C PHE A 124 -5.47 -20.64 -11.91
N PRO A 125 -4.78 -21.51 -12.68
CA PRO A 125 -3.78 -21.07 -13.67
C PRO A 125 -4.37 -20.43 -14.93
N ASN A 126 -5.69 -20.46 -15.09
CA ASN A 126 -6.40 -19.84 -16.21
C ASN A 126 -7.12 -18.58 -15.72
N MET A 127 -7.34 -17.62 -16.61
CA MET A 127 -8.26 -16.52 -16.33
C MET A 127 -9.69 -17.05 -16.18
N TYR A 128 -10.46 -16.41 -15.32
CA TYR A 128 -11.88 -16.69 -15.09
C TYR A 128 -12.58 -15.38 -14.72
N ASP A 129 -13.90 -15.36 -14.82
CA ASP A 129 -14.69 -14.18 -14.45
C ASP A 129 -14.61 -13.96 -12.94
N ILE A 130 -14.21 -12.74 -12.56
CA ILE A 130 -14.04 -12.35 -11.16
C ILE A 130 -14.88 -11.10 -10.88
N PRO A 131 -15.87 -11.21 -9.99
CA PRO A 131 -16.64 -10.06 -9.55
C PRO A 131 -15.74 -8.98 -8.94
N ARG A 132 -15.96 -7.73 -9.34
CA ARG A 132 -15.33 -6.53 -8.75
C ARG A 132 -13.80 -6.51 -8.76
N ARG A 133 -13.15 -7.42 -9.50
CA ARG A 133 -11.68 -7.57 -9.56
C ARG A 133 -11.06 -7.81 -8.17
N LEU A 134 -11.71 -8.63 -7.35
CA LEU A 134 -11.22 -9.03 -6.03
C LEU A 134 -11.16 -10.56 -5.93
N TRP A 135 -10.01 -11.11 -5.54
CA TRP A 135 -9.83 -12.56 -5.44
C TRP A 135 -10.27 -13.09 -4.07
N ILE A 136 -9.55 -12.72 -3.00
CA ILE A 136 -9.88 -13.03 -1.62
C ILE A 136 -10.21 -11.73 -0.91
N MET A 137 -11.40 -11.61 -0.34
CA MET A 137 -11.82 -10.43 0.41
C MET A 137 -12.31 -10.79 1.81
N PHE A 138 -11.95 -9.98 2.79
CA PHE A 138 -12.61 -9.88 4.09
C PHE A 138 -13.35 -8.54 4.15
N ASP A 139 -14.65 -8.55 4.41
CA ASP A 139 -15.50 -7.34 4.41
C ASP A 139 -16.31 -7.23 5.71
N ASP A 140 -16.26 -6.06 6.33
CA ASP A 140 -17.00 -5.71 7.55
C ASP A 140 -16.72 -6.66 8.75
N VAL A 141 -15.45 -6.95 8.99
CA VAL A 141 -15.02 -7.86 10.07
C VAL A 141 -14.32 -7.08 11.18
N ARG A 142 -14.68 -7.37 12.44
CA ARG A 142 -14.04 -6.81 13.63
C ARG A 142 -13.26 -7.88 14.38
N ASN A 143 -12.11 -7.52 14.94
CA ASN A 143 -11.26 -8.43 15.74
C ASN A 143 -10.83 -9.67 14.94
N LEU A 144 -10.19 -9.45 13.80
CA LEU A 144 -9.74 -10.49 12.88
C LEU A 144 -8.21 -10.63 12.93
N ASP A 145 -7.74 -11.86 13.08
CA ASP A 145 -6.33 -12.22 12.91
C ASP A 145 -6.18 -13.15 11.69
N VAL A 146 -5.30 -12.84 10.74
CA VAL A 146 -4.94 -13.72 9.61
C VAL A 146 -3.44 -13.97 9.64
N PHE A 147 -3.03 -15.22 9.87
CA PHE A 147 -1.63 -15.58 10.09
C PHE A 147 -1.34 -17.04 9.75
N GLY A 148 -0.10 -17.54 9.96
CA GLY A 148 0.15 -18.99 10.05
C GLY A 148 1.38 -19.53 9.31
N GLY A 149 2.16 -18.66 8.66
CA GLY A 149 3.39 -19.00 7.94
C GLY A 149 3.16 -19.59 6.54
N GLY A 150 1.92 -19.85 6.18
CA GLY A 150 1.49 -20.37 4.88
C GLY A 150 1.49 -19.32 3.78
N THR A 151 0.94 -19.71 2.62
CA THR A 151 1.05 -18.96 1.36
C THR A 151 -0.32 -18.63 0.77
N ILE A 152 -0.46 -17.39 0.30
CA ILE A 152 -1.52 -16.98 -0.63
C ILE A 152 -0.84 -16.76 -1.99
N ASP A 153 -1.17 -17.61 -2.97
CA ASP A 153 -0.55 -17.60 -4.30
C ASP A 153 -1.56 -17.22 -5.38
N GLY A 154 -1.43 -16.00 -5.91
CA GLY A 154 -2.32 -15.46 -6.94
C GLY A 154 -2.14 -16.08 -8.32
N ASN A 155 -1.13 -16.90 -8.55
CA ASN A 155 -0.88 -17.58 -9.83
C ASN A 155 -0.96 -16.61 -11.04
N GLY A 156 -0.37 -15.42 -10.87
CA GLY A 156 -0.63 -14.23 -11.69
C GLY A 156 -0.13 -14.26 -13.13
N GLN A 157 0.70 -15.23 -13.53
CA GLN A 157 1.38 -15.25 -14.84
C GLN A 157 0.42 -15.06 -16.03
N VAL A 158 -0.73 -15.75 -16.00
CA VAL A 158 -1.72 -15.67 -17.08
C VAL A 158 -2.34 -14.27 -17.18
N TRP A 159 -2.47 -13.57 -16.04
CA TRP A 159 -3.02 -12.22 -15.95
C TRP A 159 -2.01 -11.19 -16.45
N TRP A 160 -0.74 -11.30 -16.04
CA TRP A 160 0.34 -10.42 -16.49
C TRP A 160 0.55 -10.51 -17.99
N THR A 161 0.65 -11.73 -18.53
CA THR A 161 0.81 -12.00 -19.97
C THR A 161 -0.33 -11.39 -20.79
N ASN A 162 -1.52 -11.24 -20.20
CA ASN A 162 -2.70 -10.67 -20.86
C ASN A 162 -2.97 -9.19 -20.51
N SER A 163 -2.13 -8.57 -19.68
CA SER A 163 -2.22 -7.17 -19.28
C SER A 163 -1.93 -6.23 -20.45
N CYS A 164 -2.65 -5.12 -20.53
CA CYS A 164 -2.38 -4.05 -21.51
C CYS A 164 -0.99 -3.42 -21.35
N LYS A 165 -0.40 -3.50 -20.15
CA LYS A 165 0.94 -2.95 -19.89
C LYS A 165 2.02 -3.77 -20.61
N ILE A 166 1.77 -5.06 -20.86
CA ILE A 166 2.62 -5.95 -21.67
C ILE A 166 2.10 -6.01 -23.12
N LYS A 167 0.83 -6.38 -23.33
CA LYS A 167 0.18 -6.43 -24.64
C LYS A 167 -0.40 -5.06 -25.02
N LYS A 168 0.44 -4.19 -25.59
CA LYS A 168 0.08 -2.82 -26.00
C LYS A 168 -1.09 -2.74 -26.99
N THR A 169 -1.40 -3.83 -27.69
CA THR A 169 -2.58 -3.93 -28.59
C THR A 169 -3.91 -3.98 -27.84
N LYS A 170 -3.92 -4.22 -26.53
CA LYS A 170 -5.13 -4.21 -25.70
C LYS A 170 -5.31 -2.85 -25.02
N PRO A 171 -6.53 -2.25 -25.06
CA PRO A 171 -6.81 -1.03 -24.32
C PRO A 171 -6.76 -1.27 -22.82
N CYS A 172 -6.10 -0.39 -22.07
CA CYS A 172 -5.94 -0.55 -20.61
C CYS A 172 -7.24 -0.44 -19.80
N GLN A 173 -8.32 0.08 -20.39
CA GLN A 173 -9.64 0.06 -19.76
C GLN A 173 -10.18 -1.38 -19.56
N SER A 174 -9.61 -2.37 -20.26
CA SER A 174 -10.02 -3.79 -20.22
C SER A 174 -9.28 -4.65 -19.18
N GLN A 175 -8.40 -4.09 -18.35
CA GLN A 175 -7.68 -4.86 -17.32
C GLN A 175 -8.64 -5.46 -16.30
N SER A 176 -8.75 -6.79 -16.26
CA SER A 176 -9.66 -7.54 -15.38
C SER A 176 -8.95 -8.25 -14.22
N ALA A 177 -7.63 -8.12 -14.12
CA ALA A 177 -6.85 -8.81 -13.09
C ALA A 177 -7.31 -8.39 -11.69
N PRO A 178 -7.52 -9.34 -10.76
CA PRO A 178 -7.96 -9.03 -9.42
C PRO A 178 -6.81 -8.65 -8.48
N THR A 179 -7.12 -7.86 -7.46
CA THR A 179 -6.29 -7.78 -6.25
C THR A 179 -6.37 -9.10 -5.49
N ALA A 180 -5.22 -9.62 -5.05
CA ALA A 180 -5.14 -10.96 -4.48
C ALA A 180 -5.81 -11.05 -3.09
N LEU A 181 -5.42 -10.18 -2.16
CA LEU A 181 -5.97 -10.14 -0.80
C LEU A 181 -6.46 -8.73 -0.46
N THR A 182 -7.75 -8.59 -0.16
CA THR A 182 -8.35 -7.32 0.26
C THR A 182 -8.99 -7.43 1.62
N PHE A 183 -8.67 -6.48 2.50
CA PHE A 183 -9.40 -6.22 3.72
C PHE A 183 -10.18 -4.93 3.53
N LYS A 184 -11.50 -5.01 3.71
CA LYS A 184 -12.41 -3.91 3.52
C LYS A 184 -13.25 -3.70 4.76
N ASN A 185 -13.42 -2.45 5.20
CA ASN A 185 -14.25 -2.11 6.37
C ASN A 185 -13.87 -2.90 7.64
N CYS A 186 -12.61 -3.32 7.78
CA CYS A 186 -12.18 -4.12 8.91
C CYS A 186 -11.67 -3.24 10.05
N THR A 187 -12.03 -3.58 11.28
CA THR A 187 -11.57 -2.87 12.48
C THR A 187 -10.85 -3.80 13.42
N ASN A 188 -9.73 -3.35 13.99
CA ASN A 188 -8.89 -4.16 14.87
C ASN A 188 -8.42 -5.45 14.17
N LEU A 189 -7.67 -5.25 13.07
CA LEU A 189 -7.21 -6.28 12.15
C LEU A 189 -5.72 -6.54 12.35
N ARG A 190 -5.32 -7.82 12.43
CA ARG A 190 -3.91 -8.23 12.35
C ARG A 190 -3.69 -9.20 11.21
N VAL A 191 -2.73 -8.88 10.35
CA VAL A 191 -2.28 -9.74 9.24
C VAL A 191 -0.80 -9.99 9.46
N SER A 192 -0.41 -11.22 9.78
CA SER A 192 0.98 -11.46 10.16
C SER A 192 1.56 -12.80 9.74
N ASN A 193 2.87 -12.85 9.51
CA ASN A 193 3.58 -14.10 9.21
C ASN A 193 2.93 -14.87 8.04
N LEU A 194 2.86 -14.24 6.87
CA LEU A 194 2.30 -14.84 5.65
C LEU A 194 3.22 -14.61 4.45
N LYS A 195 3.19 -15.55 3.51
CA LYS A 195 3.78 -15.39 2.18
C LYS A 195 2.68 -15.02 1.19
N LEU A 196 2.84 -13.90 0.50
CA LEU A 196 1.91 -13.41 -0.52
C LEU A 196 2.68 -13.40 -1.83
N VAL A 197 2.33 -14.29 -2.74
CA VAL A 197 3.13 -14.52 -3.95
C VAL A 197 2.31 -14.42 -5.22
N ASN A 198 2.93 -13.88 -6.26
CA ASN A 198 2.41 -13.90 -7.63
C ASN A 198 0.96 -13.40 -7.76
N ALA A 199 0.60 -12.31 -7.08
CA ALA A 199 -0.72 -11.71 -7.22
C ALA A 199 -1.02 -11.35 -8.68
N GLN A 200 -2.29 -11.50 -9.06
CA GLN A 200 -2.75 -11.23 -10.42
C GLN A 200 -2.62 -9.74 -10.77
N GLN A 201 -2.85 -8.87 -9.77
CA GLN A 201 -2.56 -7.44 -9.75
C GLN A 201 -1.93 -7.12 -8.39
N MET A 202 -2.53 -6.27 -7.56
CA MET A 202 -2.00 -5.91 -6.24
C MET A 202 -2.00 -7.11 -5.28
N GLN A 203 -0.99 -7.19 -4.42
CA GLN A 203 -0.81 -8.30 -3.48
C GLN A 203 -1.74 -8.17 -2.26
N VAL A 204 -1.67 -7.04 -1.55
CA VAL A 204 -2.52 -6.75 -0.38
C VAL A 204 -3.12 -5.36 -0.50
N ASN A 205 -4.41 -5.24 -0.21
CA ASN A 205 -5.12 -3.97 -0.13
C ASN A 205 -5.84 -3.84 1.22
N PHE A 206 -5.54 -2.75 1.94
CA PHE A 206 -6.29 -2.30 3.11
C PHE A 206 -7.14 -1.11 2.71
N GLN A 207 -8.45 -1.32 2.74
CA GLN A 207 -9.43 -0.38 2.26
C GLN A 207 -10.46 -0.08 3.35
N ASP A 208 -10.68 1.20 3.67
CA ASP A 208 -11.72 1.61 4.62
C ASP A 208 -11.54 0.94 6.02
N CYS A 209 -10.31 0.62 6.41
CA CYS A 209 -10.02 -0.11 7.65
C CYS A 209 -9.60 0.84 8.79
N ASN A 210 -9.70 0.38 10.03
CA ASN A 210 -9.25 1.11 11.21
C ASN A 210 -8.53 0.20 12.21
N ASP A 211 -7.42 0.67 12.78
CA ASP A 211 -6.59 -0.07 13.73
C ASP A 211 -6.09 -1.40 13.13
N VAL A 212 -5.10 -1.28 12.23
CA VAL A 212 -4.54 -2.39 11.46
C VAL A 212 -3.06 -2.60 11.81
N GLU A 213 -2.65 -3.86 11.99
CA GLU A 213 -1.25 -4.26 11.98
C GLU A 213 -1.00 -5.27 10.87
N ALA A 214 -0.07 -4.94 9.96
CA ALA A 214 0.44 -5.84 8.94
C ALA A 214 1.93 -6.09 9.23
N SER A 215 2.29 -7.29 9.70
CA SER A 215 3.65 -7.54 10.20
C SER A 215 4.26 -8.86 9.71
N LYS A 216 5.58 -8.92 9.51
CA LYS A 216 6.28 -10.16 9.09
C LYS A 216 5.73 -10.77 7.81
N LEU A 217 5.40 -9.94 6.82
CA LEU A 217 4.92 -10.38 5.52
C LEU A 217 6.10 -10.59 4.56
N SER A 218 6.03 -11.64 3.76
CA SER A 218 6.93 -11.87 2.62
C SER A 218 6.11 -11.74 1.34
N VAL A 219 6.19 -10.57 0.70
CA VAL A 219 5.41 -10.24 -0.50
C VAL A 219 6.30 -10.31 -1.73
N VAL A 220 6.01 -11.24 -2.64
CA VAL A 220 6.91 -11.54 -3.77
C VAL A 220 6.14 -11.67 -5.10
N ALA A 221 6.53 -10.89 -6.09
CA ALA A 221 6.20 -11.09 -7.49
C ALA A 221 7.42 -10.73 -8.37
N PRO A 222 7.50 -11.23 -9.61
CA PRO A 222 8.56 -10.86 -10.54
C PRO A 222 8.60 -9.33 -10.80
N GLU A 223 9.78 -8.78 -11.06
CA GLU A 223 9.96 -7.33 -11.31
C GLU A 223 9.19 -6.85 -12.56
N GLU A 224 9.03 -7.72 -13.54
CA GLU A 224 8.31 -7.45 -14.78
C GLU A 224 6.78 -7.60 -14.66
N SER A 225 6.28 -8.02 -13.49
CA SER A 225 4.85 -8.23 -13.27
C SER A 225 4.13 -6.88 -13.13
N PRO A 226 3.17 -6.55 -14.02
CA PRO A 226 2.58 -5.22 -14.07
C PRO A 226 1.57 -5.01 -12.93
N ASN A 227 1.66 -3.86 -12.26
CA ASN A 227 0.71 -3.42 -11.23
C ASN A 227 0.60 -4.38 -10.04
N THR A 228 1.72 -5.00 -9.66
CA THR A 228 1.80 -5.92 -8.52
C THR A 228 2.19 -5.22 -7.23
N ASP A 229 1.56 -4.07 -6.94
CA ASP A 229 1.77 -3.30 -5.72
C ASP A 229 1.77 -4.23 -4.49
N GLY A 230 2.75 -4.07 -3.61
CA GLY A 230 2.94 -4.96 -2.46
C GLY A 230 1.86 -4.76 -1.40
N ILE A 231 1.88 -3.60 -0.73
CA ILE A 231 0.87 -3.22 0.25
C ILE A 231 0.23 -1.90 -0.17
N HIS A 232 -1.04 -1.96 -0.52
CA HIS A 232 -1.86 -0.82 -0.88
C HIS A 232 -2.73 -0.37 0.30
N ILE A 233 -2.70 0.92 0.62
CA ILE A 233 -3.39 1.50 1.77
C ILE A 233 -4.27 2.66 1.29
N THR A 234 -5.59 2.47 1.31
CA THR A 234 -6.58 3.48 0.92
C THR A 234 -7.63 3.66 2.01
N ARG A 235 -8.00 4.91 2.30
CA ARG A 235 -9.06 5.28 3.26
C ARG A 235 -8.93 4.57 4.62
N THR A 236 -7.70 4.28 5.03
CA THR A 236 -7.42 3.49 6.23
C THR A 236 -6.80 4.37 7.30
N THR A 237 -7.27 4.25 8.53
CA THR A 237 -6.80 5.03 9.68
C THR A 237 -6.10 4.13 10.69
N ASN A 238 -4.99 4.60 11.28
CA ASN A 238 -4.20 3.86 12.28
C ASN A 238 -3.72 2.50 11.75
N ILE A 239 -2.76 2.52 10.83
CA ILE A 239 -2.19 1.30 10.26
C ILE A 239 -0.68 1.26 10.45
N ASN A 240 -0.19 0.13 10.97
CA ASN A 240 1.22 -0.17 11.14
C ASN A 240 1.61 -1.27 10.15
N VAL A 241 2.59 -1.01 9.29
CA VAL A 241 3.22 -1.98 8.39
C VAL A 241 4.65 -2.22 8.88
N LEU A 242 4.93 -3.42 9.38
CA LEU A 242 6.11 -3.70 10.18
C LEU A 242 6.90 -4.91 9.65
N ASP A 243 8.23 -4.86 9.77
CA ASP A 243 9.13 -6.02 9.69
C ASP A 243 8.88 -6.94 8.48
N SER A 244 8.69 -6.36 7.29
CA SER A 244 8.25 -7.10 6.09
C SER A 244 9.24 -6.97 4.92
N GLU A 245 9.29 -7.99 4.08
CA GLU A 245 10.06 -8.00 2.83
C GLU A 245 9.10 -7.94 1.63
N ILE A 246 9.33 -6.99 0.74
CA ILE A 246 8.45 -6.70 -0.40
C ILE A 246 9.27 -6.57 -1.66
N ARG A 247 9.00 -7.45 -2.63
CA ARG A 247 9.70 -7.54 -3.92
C ARG A 247 8.65 -7.73 -5.00
N THR A 248 8.42 -6.73 -5.83
CA THR A 248 7.31 -6.75 -6.79
C THR A 248 7.70 -6.00 -8.07
N GLY A 249 6.77 -5.90 -9.03
CA GLY A 249 6.95 -5.09 -10.23
C GLY A 249 6.38 -3.67 -10.12
N ASP A 250 5.85 -3.27 -8.97
CA ASP A 250 5.29 -1.93 -8.75
C ASP A 250 5.62 -1.40 -7.33
N ASP A 251 4.82 -0.50 -6.78
CA ASP A 251 5.06 0.12 -5.48
C ASP A 251 5.19 -0.94 -4.37
N CYS A 252 6.24 -0.86 -3.54
CA CYS A 252 6.38 -1.73 -2.36
C CYS A 252 5.26 -1.46 -1.36
N VAL A 253 5.10 -0.18 -1.02
CA VAL A 253 3.98 0.32 -0.22
C VAL A 253 3.43 1.55 -0.92
N SER A 254 2.13 1.55 -1.20
CA SER A 254 1.42 2.68 -1.79
C SER A 254 0.37 3.21 -0.82
N ILE A 255 0.45 4.49 -0.48
CA ILE A 255 -0.45 5.16 0.47
C ILE A 255 -1.25 6.20 -0.32
N VAL A 256 -2.56 6.00 -0.43
CA VAL A 256 -3.43 6.82 -1.26
C VAL A 256 -4.54 7.49 -0.45
N ASN A 257 -5.50 8.10 -1.16
CA ASN A 257 -6.54 8.96 -0.61
C ASN A 257 -7.24 8.41 0.65
N GLY A 258 -7.52 9.31 1.58
CA GLY A 258 -8.23 9.09 2.84
C GLY A 258 -7.42 8.36 3.91
N SER A 259 -6.15 8.06 3.64
CA SER A 259 -5.30 7.34 4.59
C SER A 259 -4.68 8.30 5.60
N ARG A 260 -4.72 7.92 6.88
CA ARG A 260 -4.24 8.75 7.99
C ARG A 260 -3.58 7.93 9.10
N ASN A 261 -2.55 8.49 9.73
CA ASN A 261 -1.81 7.84 10.81
C ASN A 261 -1.28 6.48 10.34
N VAL A 262 -0.41 6.54 9.34
CA VAL A 262 0.21 5.38 8.69
C VAL A 262 1.65 5.31 9.13
N GLU A 263 2.05 4.20 9.73
CA GLU A 263 3.41 3.93 10.13
C GLU A 263 3.96 2.75 9.33
N VAL A 264 5.09 2.95 8.67
CA VAL A 264 5.81 1.92 7.90
C VAL A 264 7.19 1.78 8.51
N ARG A 265 7.54 0.61 9.06
CA ARG A 265 8.82 0.40 9.74
C ARG A 265 9.50 -0.90 9.35
N ASN A 266 10.83 -0.86 9.31
CA ASN A 266 11.69 -2.03 9.13
C ASN A 266 11.34 -2.84 7.87
N ILE A 267 11.24 -2.14 6.73
CA ILE A 267 10.87 -2.76 5.45
C ILE A 267 12.12 -3.02 4.60
N VAL A 268 12.19 -4.21 4.00
CA VAL A 268 13.11 -4.50 2.91
C VAL A 268 12.31 -4.43 1.61
N CYS A 269 12.63 -3.47 0.75
CA CYS A 269 11.90 -3.17 -0.47
C CYS A 269 12.84 -3.34 -1.67
N GLY A 270 12.41 -4.08 -2.69
CA GLY A 270 13.07 -4.08 -3.98
C GLY A 270 13.40 -5.46 -4.55
N PRO A 271 13.26 -5.65 -5.88
CA PRO A 271 12.95 -4.64 -6.90
C PRO A 271 11.49 -4.13 -6.83
N GLY A 272 11.18 -3.08 -7.62
CA GLY A 272 9.85 -2.43 -7.66
C GLY A 272 9.92 -0.91 -7.84
N HIS A 273 8.84 -0.20 -7.49
CA HIS A 273 8.72 1.26 -7.64
C HIS A 273 9.03 2.08 -6.38
N GLY A 274 9.37 1.44 -5.26
CA GLY A 274 9.68 2.11 -4.00
C GLY A 274 8.45 2.33 -3.11
N ILE A 275 8.52 3.29 -2.19
CA ILE A 275 7.37 3.68 -1.35
C ILE A 275 6.75 4.93 -1.95
N SER A 276 5.47 4.85 -2.30
CA SER A 276 4.74 5.93 -2.96
C SER A 276 3.59 6.45 -2.12
N ILE A 277 3.46 7.77 -2.05
CA ILE A 277 2.26 8.47 -1.62
C ILE A 277 1.55 8.96 -2.88
N GLY A 278 0.32 8.49 -3.08
CA GLY A 278 -0.48 8.74 -4.28
C GLY A 278 -0.46 7.61 -5.32
N SER A 279 -1.01 7.82 -6.51
CA SER A 279 -1.39 9.14 -7.03
C SER A 279 -2.59 9.78 -6.32
N LEU A 280 -2.49 11.08 -6.01
CA LEU A 280 -3.55 11.87 -5.38
C LEU A 280 -4.21 12.82 -6.39
N GLY A 281 -5.50 13.10 -6.24
CA GLY A 281 -6.24 14.07 -7.06
C GLY A 281 -6.59 13.59 -8.47
N GLU A 282 -6.69 12.27 -8.70
CA GLU A 282 -7.08 11.72 -10.00
C GLU A 282 -8.45 12.27 -10.44
N ASP A 283 -8.63 12.52 -11.74
CA ASP A 283 -9.90 13.01 -12.30
C ASP A 283 -10.40 14.31 -11.67
N ASN A 284 -9.48 15.25 -11.39
CA ASN A 284 -9.75 16.52 -10.71
C ASN A 284 -10.41 16.37 -9.33
N SER A 285 -10.23 15.22 -8.69
CA SER A 285 -10.79 14.97 -7.36
C SER A 285 -9.99 15.67 -6.26
N GLU A 286 -10.64 15.79 -5.10
CA GLU A 286 -10.02 16.27 -3.88
C GLU A 286 -9.56 15.10 -3.02
N HIS A 287 -8.25 14.93 -2.84
CA HIS A 287 -7.65 13.82 -2.10
C HIS A 287 -6.88 14.27 -0.85
N TYR A 288 -6.94 13.46 0.19
CA TYR A 288 -6.37 13.78 1.49
C TYR A 288 -5.49 12.64 2.00
N VAL A 289 -4.27 12.95 2.45
CA VAL A 289 -3.41 12.05 3.23
C VAL A 289 -2.73 12.83 4.33
N SER A 290 -2.59 12.24 5.52
CA SER A 290 -1.92 12.93 6.62
C SER A 290 -1.31 12.00 7.64
N ASP A 291 -0.31 12.49 8.37
CA ASP A 291 0.30 11.77 9.50
C ASP A 291 0.93 10.45 9.02
N ILE A 292 1.90 10.54 8.10
CA ILE A 292 2.59 9.40 7.50
C ILE A 292 4.03 9.37 8.03
N PHE A 293 4.44 8.23 8.60
CA PHE A 293 5.78 8.05 9.14
C PHE A 293 6.40 6.78 8.57
N VAL A 294 7.50 6.91 7.83
CA VAL A 294 8.23 5.79 7.22
C VAL A 294 9.63 5.77 7.82
N LYS A 295 10.02 4.66 8.46
CA LYS A 295 11.30 4.57 9.16
C LYS A 295 12.04 3.24 8.95
N GLY A 296 13.35 3.29 8.79
CA GLY A 296 14.20 2.09 8.82
C GLY A 296 13.96 1.18 7.61
N VAL A 297 13.96 1.77 6.41
CA VAL A 297 13.69 1.04 5.16
C VAL A 297 14.97 0.80 4.39
N LYS A 298 15.16 -0.43 3.89
CA LYS A 298 16.25 -0.76 2.97
C LYS A 298 15.67 -0.98 1.59
N MET A 299 16.08 -0.15 0.63
CA MET A 299 15.64 -0.20 -0.75
C MET A 299 16.78 -0.68 -1.65
N THR A 300 16.55 -1.72 -2.46
CA THR A 300 17.57 -2.25 -3.39
C THR A 300 16.99 -2.47 -4.78
N GLY A 301 17.58 -1.84 -5.81
CA GLY A 301 17.16 -2.08 -7.20
C GLY A 301 15.76 -1.57 -7.54
N THR A 302 15.24 -0.58 -6.80
CA THR A 302 13.94 0.03 -7.10
C THR A 302 14.08 1.20 -8.08
N SER A 303 13.05 1.44 -8.89
CA SER A 303 13.04 2.60 -9.79
C SER A 303 12.95 3.93 -9.05
N ASN A 304 12.31 3.96 -7.87
CA ASN A 304 12.27 5.12 -7.00
C ASN A 304 12.55 4.71 -5.56
N GLY A 305 13.04 5.65 -4.76
CA GLY A 305 13.16 5.49 -3.32
C GLY A 305 11.82 5.83 -2.66
N VAL A 306 11.70 7.07 -2.21
CA VAL A 306 10.42 7.62 -1.71
C VAL A 306 9.83 8.57 -2.75
N ARG A 307 8.52 8.45 -2.98
CA ARG A 307 7.85 9.13 -4.07
C ARG A 307 6.52 9.74 -3.63
N ILE A 308 6.24 10.98 -4.04
CA ILE A 308 4.91 11.61 -3.91
C ILE A 308 4.41 11.93 -5.32
N LYS A 309 3.20 11.48 -5.65
CA LYS A 309 2.54 11.65 -6.96
C LYS A 309 1.21 12.37 -6.77
N THR A 310 1.01 13.52 -7.40
CA THR A 310 -0.30 14.16 -7.51
C THR A 310 -0.64 14.45 -8.97
N TRP A 311 -1.89 14.21 -9.34
CA TRP A 311 -2.39 14.49 -10.68
C TRP A 311 -2.51 15.99 -10.93
N GLN A 312 -2.21 16.40 -12.16
CA GLN A 312 -2.53 17.74 -12.62
C GLN A 312 -4.06 17.96 -12.57
N GLY A 313 -4.49 19.13 -12.10
CA GLY A 313 -5.90 19.47 -11.93
C GLY A 313 -6.55 18.91 -10.65
N GLY A 314 -5.88 17.99 -9.96
CA GLY A 314 -6.29 17.51 -8.64
C GLY A 314 -6.20 18.58 -7.55
N SER A 315 -6.94 18.38 -6.46
CA SER A 315 -6.90 19.23 -5.27
C SER A 315 -6.83 18.42 -3.97
N GLY A 316 -6.73 19.10 -2.83
CA GLY A 316 -6.70 18.48 -1.50
C GLY A 316 -5.40 18.70 -0.73
N VAL A 317 -5.03 17.77 0.15
CA VAL A 317 -3.95 17.96 1.12
C VAL A 317 -3.12 16.68 1.34
N ALA A 318 -1.81 16.80 1.22
CA ALA A 318 -0.84 15.84 1.73
C ALA A 318 0.03 16.53 2.78
N ARG A 319 -0.04 16.12 4.05
CA ARG A 319 0.65 16.84 5.15
C ARG A 319 1.22 15.91 6.22
N ASN A 320 2.22 16.41 6.96
CA ASN A 320 2.86 15.67 8.05
C ASN A 320 3.35 14.29 7.59
N ILE A 321 4.28 14.31 6.63
CA ILE A 321 4.87 13.12 6.02
C ILE A 321 6.36 13.12 6.34
N GLU A 322 6.84 12.05 6.94
CA GLU A 322 8.23 11.95 7.38
C GLU A 322 8.85 10.63 6.90
N PHE A 323 10.05 10.71 6.33
CA PHE A 323 10.87 9.58 5.93
C PHE A 323 12.20 9.63 6.69
N GLU A 324 12.45 8.63 7.53
CA GLU A 324 13.62 8.55 8.41
C GLU A 324 14.39 7.25 8.15
N ASP A 325 15.74 7.29 8.17
CA ASP A 325 16.58 6.08 8.07
C ASP A 325 16.24 5.20 6.85
N ILE A 326 16.32 5.79 5.65
CA ILE A 326 16.07 5.09 4.39
C ILE A 326 17.41 4.80 3.70
N GLU A 327 17.85 3.54 3.74
CA GLU A 327 19.05 3.07 3.05
C GLU A 327 18.70 2.69 1.60
N MET A 328 19.30 3.36 0.61
CA MET A 328 19.04 3.10 -0.81
C MET A 328 20.27 2.56 -1.52
N ARG A 329 20.12 1.44 -2.25
CA ARG A 329 21.18 0.82 -3.08
C ARG A 329 20.68 0.56 -4.48
N ASN A 330 21.40 1.03 -5.50
CA ASN A 330 20.99 0.90 -6.90
C ASN A 330 19.54 1.38 -7.14
N VAL A 331 19.15 2.47 -6.49
CA VAL A 331 17.83 3.09 -6.66
C VAL A 331 17.94 4.18 -7.72
N SER A 332 17.13 4.12 -8.77
CA SER A 332 17.27 5.03 -9.91
C SER A 332 16.91 6.47 -9.55
N ASN A 333 15.81 6.68 -8.82
CA ASN A 333 15.37 8.01 -8.39
C ASN A 333 15.16 8.04 -6.86
N PRO A 334 16.15 8.46 -6.05
CA PRO A 334 16.08 8.37 -4.60
C PRO A 334 14.85 9.06 -3.99
N ILE A 335 14.56 10.29 -4.41
CA ILE A 335 13.41 11.07 -3.94
C ILE A 335 12.74 11.72 -5.16
N ILE A 336 11.44 11.46 -5.34
CA ILE A 336 10.63 12.13 -6.38
C ILE A 336 9.42 12.79 -5.75
N ILE A 337 9.19 14.06 -6.06
CA ILE A 337 7.90 14.71 -5.84
C ILE A 337 7.39 15.21 -7.19
N ASN A 338 6.37 14.53 -7.73
CA ASN A 338 5.77 14.84 -9.01
C ASN A 338 4.33 15.35 -8.82
N GLN A 339 4.14 16.66 -9.05
CA GLN A 339 2.83 17.31 -8.97
C GLN A 339 2.06 17.37 -10.30
N PHE A 340 2.67 16.87 -11.36
CA PHE A 340 2.15 16.83 -12.72
C PHE A 340 2.00 15.38 -13.19
N TYR A 341 1.58 14.50 -12.28
CA TYR A 341 1.41 13.10 -12.62
C TYR A 341 0.31 12.97 -13.69
N CYS A 342 0.62 12.23 -14.74
CA CYS A 342 -0.29 11.92 -15.82
C CYS A 342 0.00 10.49 -16.31
N ASP A 343 -1.01 9.62 -16.34
CA ASP A 343 -0.89 8.36 -17.07
C ASP A 343 -0.98 8.66 -18.57
N LYS A 344 -0.07 8.09 -19.37
CA LYS A 344 0.08 8.35 -20.82
C LYS A 344 -1.19 8.06 -21.64
N ASN A 345 -2.17 7.39 -21.05
CA ASN A 345 -3.47 7.09 -21.65
C ASN A 345 -4.52 8.18 -21.44
N LYS A 346 -4.26 9.21 -20.61
CA LYS A 346 -5.11 10.39 -20.46
C LYS A 346 -4.45 11.58 -21.16
N ASN A 347 -5.23 12.34 -21.91
CA ASN A 347 -4.78 13.62 -22.47
C ASN A 347 -4.67 14.63 -21.33
N CYS A 348 -3.51 14.72 -20.70
CA CYS A 348 -3.20 15.84 -19.82
C CYS A 348 -2.59 16.93 -20.68
N GLU A 349 -3.19 18.12 -20.71
CA GLU A 349 -2.56 19.28 -21.34
C GLU A 349 -1.30 19.63 -20.56
N GLU A 350 -0.14 19.68 -21.23
CA GLU A 350 1.09 20.15 -20.60
C GLU A 350 0.90 21.62 -20.21
N GLU A 351 0.73 21.90 -18.91
CA GLU A 351 0.93 23.27 -18.42
C GLU A 351 2.42 23.59 -18.57
N LYS A 352 2.78 24.29 -19.66
CA LYS A 352 4.15 24.75 -19.91
C LYS A 352 4.60 25.69 -18.79
N CYS A 353 5.55 25.20 -18.01
CA CYS A 353 6.42 25.93 -17.10
C CYS A 353 7.43 26.82 -17.84
N ASP A 354 7.18 28.12 -18.06
CA ASP A 354 8.30 29.07 -18.17
C ASP A 354 8.96 29.16 -16.77
N ALA A 355 9.82 28.20 -16.45
CA ALA A 355 10.59 28.24 -15.22
C ALA A 355 11.62 29.38 -15.32
N PRO A 356 11.70 30.34 -14.38
CA PRO A 356 12.96 31.04 -14.20
C PRO A 356 13.99 29.97 -13.81
N LYS A 357 15.13 29.95 -14.52
CA LYS A 357 16.28 29.11 -14.17
C LYS A 357 16.62 29.33 -12.70
N CYS A 358 16.27 28.40 -11.82
CA CYS A 358 16.85 28.33 -10.50
C CYS A 358 18.28 27.79 -10.65
N GLU A 359 19.23 28.68 -10.96
CA GLU A 359 20.64 28.42 -10.67
C GLU A 359 20.78 28.32 -9.15
N VAL A 360 20.91 27.10 -8.64
CA VAL A 360 21.47 26.88 -7.30
C VAL A 360 22.94 27.29 -7.39
N ASN A 361 23.22 28.56 -7.05
CA ASN A 361 24.58 29.05 -6.91
C ASN A 361 25.26 28.33 -5.74
N GLY A 362 25.93 27.22 -6.04
CA GLY A 362 26.94 26.66 -5.15
C GLY A 362 28.11 27.65 -5.00
N PRO A 363 28.87 27.60 -3.89
CA PRO A 363 30.03 28.46 -3.70
C PRO A 363 31.04 28.22 -4.83
N ARG A 364 31.42 29.29 -5.53
CA ARG A 364 32.45 29.25 -6.58
C ARG A 364 33.84 29.10 -5.97
N LYS A 365 34.60 28.22 -6.62
CA LYS A 365 36.06 27.99 -6.64
C LYS A 365 36.67 27.05 -5.58
N GLY A 366 36.91 25.83 -6.03
CA GLY A 366 38.00 24.93 -5.62
C GLY A 366 38.15 23.86 -6.69
N THR A 367 39.37 23.64 -7.17
CA THR A 367 39.77 22.83 -8.34
C THR A 367 39.43 21.33 -8.28
N GLU A 368 39.37 20.74 -9.47
CA GLU A 368 39.09 19.33 -9.84
C GLU A 368 39.69 18.23 -8.94
N SER A 369 38.91 17.17 -8.68
CA SER A 369 39.18 15.76 -9.06
C SER A 369 38.40 14.78 -8.16
N GLY A 370 37.66 13.85 -8.77
CA GLY A 370 37.03 12.71 -8.08
C GLY A 370 35.49 12.67 -8.19
N SER A 371 34.99 11.66 -8.90
CA SER A 371 33.57 11.38 -9.14
C SER A 371 32.79 11.13 -7.84
N PHE A 372 31.92 12.08 -7.47
CA PHE A 372 30.85 11.91 -6.48
C PHE A 372 29.51 12.18 -7.17
N LEU A 373 28.67 11.14 -7.32
CA LEU A 373 27.28 11.31 -7.74
C LEU A 373 26.50 11.91 -6.57
N GLN A 374 26.15 13.19 -6.69
CA GLN A 374 25.15 13.82 -5.83
C GLN A 374 23.80 13.10 -6.00
N PRO A 375 22.99 12.92 -4.93
CA PRO A 375 21.62 12.46 -5.08
C PRO A 375 20.83 13.45 -5.95
N ALA A 376 20.28 12.96 -7.05
CA ALA A 376 19.43 13.76 -7.93
C ALA A 376 18.07 13.97 -7.25
N PHE A 377 17.90 15.12 -6.60
CA PHE A 377 16.60 15.59 -6.13
C PHE A 377 15.83 16.18 -7.32
N HIS A 378 14.70 15.57 -7.69
CA HIS A 378 13.80 16.10 -8.72
C HIS A 378 12.48 16.53 -8.07
N ALA A 379 12.26 17.85 -7.99
CA ALA A 379 10.99 18.44 -7.62
C ALA A 379 10.54 19.40 -8.72
N ASN A 380 9.34 19.15 -9.26
CA ASN A 380 8.66 20.08 -10.15
C ASN A 380 7.51 20.74 -9.37
N SER A 381 7.69 22.00 -8.96
CA SER A 381 6.67 22.82 -8.29
C SER A 381 6.50 24.17 -9.00
N GLN A 382 5.27 24.68 -9.07
CA GLN A 382 4.97 26.00 -9.64
C GLN A 382 5.07 27.10 -8.58
N PRO A 383 5.47 28.33 -8.95
CA PRO A 383 5.12 29.53 -8.21
C PRO A 383 3.61 29.82 -8.36
N GLU A 384 2.98 30.25 -7.27
CA GLU A 384 1.53 30.42 -7.08
C GLU A 384 0.82 31.28 -8.15
N PHE A 385 -0.41 30.89 -8.54
CA PHE A 385 -1.58 31.75 -8.80
C PHE A 385 -2.77 30.88 -9.29
N THR A 386 -3.40 30.08 -8.42
CA THR A 386 -4.75 29.43 -8.52
C THR A 386 -4.85 28.30 -7.47
N PRO A 387 -6.05 27.78 -7.09
CA PRO A 387 -6.17 26.75 -6.05
C PRO A 387 -5.64 25.40 -6.56
N LYS A 388 -4.33 25.28 -6.62
CA LYS A 388 -3.58 24.05 -6.83
C LYS A 388 -3.27 23.46 -5.45
N LEU A 389 -3.11 22.14 -5.35
CA LEU A 389 -2.63 21.46 -4.14
C LEU A 389 -1.46 22.25 -3.54
N SER A 390 -1.70 22.91 -2.40
CA SER A 390 -0.70 23.74 -1.74
C SER A 390 0.19 22.83 -0.90
N TYR A 391 1.49 22.86 -1.19
CA TYR A 391 2.50 22.23 -0.36
C TYR A 391 3.80 23.02 -0.49
N ASP A 392 4.37 23.42 0.64
CA ASP A 392 5.78 23.77 0.73
C ASP A 392 6.54 22.54 1.22
N ALA A 393 7.26 21.82 0.34
CA ALA A 393 8.31 20.92 0.83
C ALA A 393 9.44 21.77 1.38
N LEU A 394 9.67 21.66 2.66
CA LEU A 394 11.03 21.82 3.14
C LEU A 394 11.67 20.42 3.21
N VAL A 395 12.35 20.01 2.13
CA VAL A 395 13.22 18.83 2.19
C VAL A 395 14.51 19.28 2.86
N ARG A 396 14.59 19.12 4.18
CA ARG A 396 15.87 19.28 4.89
C ARG A 396 16.61 17.95 4.78
N ALA A 397 17.61 17.90 3.91
CA ALA A 397 18.68 16.90 4.05
C ALA A 397 19.57 17.38 5.21
N LEU A 398 19.61 16.61 6.31
CA LEU A 398 20.63 16.81 7.36
C LEU A 398 21.86 15.96 7.05
#